data_AF-A0A1V5MPW5-F1
#
_entry.id   AF-A0A1V5MPW5-F1
#
_cell.length_a   1.000
_cell.length_b   1.000
_cell.length_c   1.000
_cell.angle_alpha   90.00
_cell.angle_beta   90.00
_cell.angle_gamma   90.00
#
_symmetry.space_group_name_H-M   'P 1'
#
loop_
_entity.id
_entity.type
_entity.pdbx_description
1 polymer ?
#
loop_
_entity_poly.entity_id
_entity_poly.type
_entity_poly.pdbx_seq_one_letter_code
_entity_poly.pdbx_strand_id
1 'polypeptide(L)'
;MLGALFYTVQIYADFSGYSDIAIGVSRLLGFDIIRNFNNPYFSLNVADFWRRWHIALSSWFRDYLFTPLSIKIRNWGTTGVVFSFFVTFLLCGLWHGANYTFIVWGGLHGLALGWDVFSFRTRKKVKRKMNPGLYNFFSWCITMVFIVFTWIFFRAENLHQAINYVSGIFSNSLFSIPYIIEEETGLSILPKLFILLLCGFIIVEWIGRKQQHILAYIDLKWKKLPRYALYYAMILLILWYGGKEQQFIYFQF
;
A
#
# COMPACT_ATOMS: atom_id res chain seq x y z
N MET A 1 5.53 -8.07 -13.86
CA MET A 1 5.39 -8.50 -12.44
C MET A 1 6.37 -7.79 -11.52
N LEU A 2 7.69 -7.87 -11.75
CA LEU A 2 8.69 -7.24 -10.88
C LEU A 2 8.48 -5.72 -10.72
N GLY A 3 8.15 -5.02 -11.82
CA GLY A 3 7.80 -3.59 -11.77
C GLY A 3 6.58 -3.28 -10.89
N ALA A 4 5.56 -4.14 -10.83
CA ALA A 4 4.39 -3.94 -9.97
C ALA A 4 4.75 -4.13 -8.48
N LEU A 5 5.59 -5.12 -8.17
CA LEU A 5 6.12 -5.32 -6.81
C LEU A 5 7.00 -4.14 -6.37
N PHE A 6 7.84 -3.64 -7.27
CA PHE A 6 8.70 -2.50 -6.98
C PHE A 6 7.88 -1.24 -6.76
N TYR A 7 6.88 -1.01 -7.60
CA TYR A 7 5.96 0.09 -7.43
C TYR A 7 5.17 -0.01 -6.12
N THR A 8 4.78 -1.22 -5.68
CA THR A 8 4.11 -1.46 -4.39
C THR A 8 4.95 -0.96 -3.21
N VAL A 9 6.26 -1.19 -3.25
CA VAL A 9 7.19 -0.69 -2.22
C VAL A 9 7.36 0.81 -2.35
N GLN A 10 7.55 1.29 -3.58
CA GLN A 10 7.76 2.70 -3.90
C GLN A 10 6.59 3.57 -3.41
N ILE A 11 5.36 3.25 -3.82
CA ILE A 11 4.16 4.01 -3.46
C ILE A 11 3.95 4.04 -1.94
N TYR A 12 4.24 2.95 -1.24
CA TYR A 12 4.08 2.90 0.21
C TYR A 12 5.17 3.68 0.94
N ALA A 13 6.44 3.47 0.59
CA ALA A 13 7.57 4.14 1.24
C ALA A 13 7.53 5.66 1.01
N ASP A 14 7.22 6.08 -0.22
CA ASP A 14 7.09 7.49 -0.59
C ASP A 14 5.94 8.16 0.18
N PHE A 15 4.75 7.57 0.15
CA PHE A 15 3.57 8.19 0.73
C PHE A 15 3.52 8.09 2.26
N SER A 16 3.99 6.98 2.83
CA SER A 16 4.14 6.85 4.28
C SER A 16 5.21 7.79 4.80
N GLY A 17 6.36 7.90 4.11
CA GLY A 17 7.42 8.84 4.47
C GLY A 17 6.95 10.29 4.46
N TYR A 18 6.24 10.72 3.41
CA TYR A 18 5.60 12.04 3.35
C TYR A 18 4.62 12.26 4.52
N SER A 19 3.79 11.27 4.82
CA SER A 19 2.84 11.34 5.94
C SER A 19 3.55 11.45 7.30
N ASP A 20 4.66 10.74 7.49
CA ASP A 20 5.45 10.80 8.72
C ASP A 20 6.13 12.17 8.89
N ILE A 21 6.60 12.80 7.80
CA ILE A 21 7.08 14.19 7.81
C ILE A 21 5.96 15.12 8.28
N ALA A 22 4.75 15.00 7.72
CA ALA A 22 3.60 15.81 8.12
C ALA A 22 3.24 15.62 9.61
N ILE A 23 3.27 14.37 10.12
CA ILE A 23 3.06 14.08 11.55
C ILE A 23 4.15 14.74 12.39
N GLY A 24 5.43 14.60 12.01
CA GLY A 24 6.55 15.22 12.70
C GLY A 24 6.41 16.73 12.81
N VAL A 25 6.11 17.40 11.69
CA VAL A 25 5.86 18.86 11.64
C VAL A 25 4.65 19.24 12.48
N SER A 26 3.54 18.51 12.40
CA SER A 26 2.35 18.81 13.22
C SER A 26 2.64 18.78 14.72
N ARG A 27 3.46 17.83 15.18
CA ARG A 27 3.88 17.71 16.58
C ARG A 27 4.77 18.86 17.02
N LEU A 28 5.64 19.37 16.14
CA LEU A 28 6.43 20.58 16.43
C LEU A 28 5.53 21.81 16.62
N LEU A 29 4.38 21.85 15.94
CA LEU A 29 3.38 22.91 16.05
C LEU A 29 2.36 22.67 17.17
N GLY A 30 2.47 21.58 17.93
CA GLY A 30 1.56 21.26 19.02
C GLY A 30 0.23 20.60 18.61
N PHE A 31 0.12 20.10 17.38
CA PHE A 31 -1.04 19.38 16.89
C PHE A 31 -0.75 17.88 16.76
N ASP A 32 -1.72 17.05 17.13
CA ASP A 32 -1.69 15.61 16.86
C ASP A 32 -2.63 15.29 15.70
N ILE A 33 -2.06 14.95 14.54
CA ILE A 33 -2.83 14.48 13.38
C ILE A 33 -2.87 12.95 13.32
N ILE A 34 -3.89 12.43 12.64
CA ILE A 34 -4.04 10.99 12.43
C ILE A 34 -2.94 10.44 11.52
N ARG A 35 -2.60 9.17 11.72
CA ARG A 35 -1.67 8.46 10.83
C ARG A 35 -2.38 7.97 9.61
N ASN A 36 -1.73 8.07 8.46
CA ASN A 36 -2.26 7.54 7.21
C ASN A 36 -1.99 6.06 7.01
N PHE A 37 -0.92 5.51 7.59
CA PHE A 37 -0.53 4.13 7.34
C PHE A 37 -0.30 3.34 8.63
N ASN A 38 -0.75 2.09 8.63
CA ASN A 38 -0.54 1.17 9.73
C ASN A 38 -0.28 -0.26 9.22
N ASN A 39 0.92 -0.49 8.69
CA ASN A 39 1.36 -1.80 8.25
C ASN A 39 0.36 -2.45 7.27
N PRO A 40 -0.10 -1.72 6.22
CA PRO A 40 -1.20 -2.15 5.34
C PRO A 40 -0.87 -3.45 4.62
N TYR A 41 0.42 -3.70 4.38
CA TYR A 41 0.92 -4.88 3.70
C TYR A 41 0.91 -6.17 4.53
N PHE A 42 0.48 -6.11 5.78
CA PHE A 42 0.21 -7.29 6.62
C PHE A 42 -1.27 -7.64 6.73
N SER A 43 -2.11 -7.02 5.89
CA SER A 43 -3.56 -7.24 5.92
C SER A 43 -3.94 -8.64 5.43
N LEU A 44 -4.96 -9.21 6.08
CA LEU A 44 -5.47 -10.55 5.74
C LEU A 44 -6.68 -10.52 4.79
N ASN A 45 -7.18 -9.34 4.46
CA ASN A 45 -8.27 -9.12 3.49
C ASN A 45 -8.27 -7.65 3.05
N VAL A 46 -9.04 -7.34 2.01
CA VAL A 46 -9.09 -6.02 1.38
C VAL A 46 -9.71 -4.98 2.32
N ALA A 47 -10.70 -5.35 3.11
CA ALA A 47 -11.26 -4.45 4.13
C ALA A 47 -10.23 -4.08 5.22
N ASP A 48 -9.40 -5.03 5.66
CA ASP A 48 -8.30 -4.78 6.61
C ASP A 48 -7.22 -3.88 5.99
N PHE A 49 -6.91 -4.07 4.70
CA PHE A 49 -6.00 -3.20 3.96
C PHE A 49 -6.46 -1.74 3.97
N TRP A 50 -7.71 -1.46 3.61
CA TRP A 50 -8.25 -0.10 3.58
C TRP A 50 -8.40 0.56 4.96
N ARG A 51 -8.44 -0.23 6.04
CA ARG A 51 -8.37 0.29 7.42
C ARG A 51 -6.95 0.71 7.82
N ARG A 52 -5.94 0.34 7.05
CA ARG A 52 -4.52 0.55 7.32
C ARG A 52 -3.81 1.37 6.25
N TRP A 53 -4.44 1.55 5.10
CA TRP A 53 -3.95 2.31 3.95
C TRP A 53 -4.67 3.65 3.85
N HIS A 54 -3.91 4.74 3.74
CA HIS A 54 -4.39 6.10 3.61
C HIS A 54 -5.61 6.42 4.51
N ILE A 55 -5.46 6.15 5.80
CA ILE A 55 -6.55 6.12 6.79
C ILE A 55 -7.36 7.42 6.81
N ALA A 56 -6.74 8.58 6.61
CA ALA A 56 -7.48 9.85 6.54
C ALA A 56 -8.47 9.87 5.36
N LEU A 57 -8.00 9.53 4.16
CA LEU A 57 -8.81 9.48 2.94
C LEU A 57 -9.89 8.40 3.07
N SER A 58 -9.49 7.21 3.51
CA SER A 58 -10.39 6.07 3.74
C SER A 58 -11.50 6.41 4.73
N SER A 59 -11.19 7.14 5.80
CA SER A 59 -12.17 7.58 6.79
C SER A 59 -13.09 8.66 6.21
N TRP A 60 -12.55 9.60 5.42
CA TRP A 60 -13.34 10.62 4.77
C TRP A 60 -14.38 10.02 3.80
N PHE A 61 -13.95 9.13 2.89
CA PHE A 61 -14.87 8.43 2.00
C PHE A 61 -15.87 7.56 2.76
N ARG A 62 -15.45 6.92 3.86
CA ARG A 62 -16.38 6.15 4.70
C ARG A 62 -17.46 7.04 5.30
N ASP A 63 -17.08 8.15 5.90
CA ASP A 63 -17.97 8.97 6.73
C ASP A 63 -18.86 9.89 5.88
N TYR A 64 -18.35 10.39 4.76
CA TYR A 64 -19.07 11.37 3.93
C TYR A 64 -19.74 10.78 2.68
N LEU A 65 -19.34 9.59 2.22
CA LEU A 65 -19.90 8.99 1.00
C LEU A 65 -20.53 7.63 1.27
N PHE A 66 -19.73 6.65 1.71
CA PHE A 66 -20.19 5.28 1.89
C PHE A 66 -21.31 5.17 2.92
N THR A 67 -21.12 5.72 4.13
CA THR A 67 -22.08 5.58 5.23
C THR A 67 -23.41 6.26 4.91
N PRO A 68 -23.44 7.54 4.45
CA PRO A 68 -24.69 8.19 4.06
C PRO A 68 -25.41 7.45 2.92
N LEU A 69 -24.67 6.99 1.90
CA LEU A 69 -25.26 6.24 0.78
C LEU A 69 -25.84 4.91 1.26
N SER A 70 -25.09 4.13 2.04
CA SER A 70 -25.51 2.83 2.53
C SER A 70 -26.70 2.93 3.48
N ILE A 71 -26.84 4.01 4.25
CA ILE A 71 -28.02 4.30 5.07
C ILE A 71 -29.22 4.61 4.18
N LYS A 72 -29.05 5.44 3.15
CA LYS A 72 -30.12 5.85 2.22
C LYS A 72 -30.76 4.66 1.50
N ILE A 73 -29.95 3.67 1.10
CA ILE A 73 -30.42 2.47 0.38
C ILE A 73 -30.46 1.21 1.26
N ARG A 74 -30.59 1.38 2.58
CA ARG A 74 -30.57 0.28 3.56
C ARG A 74 -31.62 -0.81 3.26
N ASN A 75 -32.76 -0.44 2.68
CA ASN A 75 -33.81 -1.37 2.28
C ASN A 75 -33.36 -2.40 1.22
N TRP A 76 -32.25 -2.17 0.52
CA TRP A 76 -31.65 -3.13 -0.42
C TRP A 76 -30.81 -4.22 0.27
N GLY A 77 -30.66 -4.15 1.60
CA GLY A 77 -29.91 -5.13 2.38
C GLY A 77 -28.45 -5.25 1.95
N THR A 78 -27.95 -6.47 1.80
CA THR A 78 -26.55 -6.74 1.40
C THR A 78 -26.21 -6.13 0.04
N THR A 79 -27.14 -6.14 -0.92
CA THR A 79 -26.93 -5.55 -2.25
C THR A 79 -26.69 -4.04 -2.16
N GLY A 80 -27.41 -3.35 -1.27
CA GLY A 80 -27.20 -1.92 -1.02
C GLY A 80 -25.80 -1.62 -0.46
N VAL A 81 -25.30 -2.46 0.45
CA VAL A 81 -23.94 -2.32 0.99
C VAL A 81 -22.87 -2.50 -0.10
N VAL A 82 -23.03 -3.54 -0.94
CA VAL A 82 -22.08 -3.82 -2.04
C VAL A 82 -22.11 -2.71 -3.08
N PHE A 83 -23.29 -2.24 -3.46
CA PHE A 83 -23.44 -1.09 -4.35
C PHE A 83 -22.77 0.16 -3.77
N SER A 84 -22.95 0.41 -2.47
CA SER A 84 -22.33 1.55 -1.79
C SER A 84 -20.81 1.47 -1.82
N PHE A 85 -20.21 0.29 -1.62
CA PHE A 85 -18.77 0.10 -1.79
C PHE A 85 -18.32 0.38 -3.22
N PHE A 86 -19.04 -0.17 -4.21
CA PHE A 86 -18.68 0.01 -5.61
C PHE A 86 -18.70 1.49 -6.02
N VAL A 87 -19.78 2.22 -5.70
CA VAL A 87 -19.88 3.66 -5.99
C VAL A 87 -18.82 4.47 -5.24
N THR A 88 -18.60 4.16 -3.96
CA THR A 88 -17.58 4.86 -3.15
C THR A 88 -16.20 4.73 -3.75
N PHE A 89 -15.82 3.52 -4.18
CA PHE A 89 -14.49 3.29 -4.73
C PHE A 89 -14.32 3.77 -6.17
N LEU A 90 -15.38 3.82 -6.98
CA LEU A 90 -15.33 4.50 -8.28
C LEU A 90 -15.05 6.00 -8.10
N LEU A 91 -15.74 6.64 -7.15
CA LEU A 91 -15.51 8.05 -6.84
C LEU A 91 -14.13 8.28 -6.19
N CYS A 92 -13.65 7.33 -5.39
CA CYS A 92 -12.27 7.33 -4.89
C CYS A 92 -11.24 7.25 -6.02
N GLY A 93 -11.46 6.37 -7.01
CA GLY A 93 -10.64 6.32 -8.22
C GLY A 93 -10.65 7.65 -8.97
N LEU A 94 -11.83 8.21 -9.23
CA LEU A 94 -11.97 9.51 -9.90
C LEU A 94 -11.32 10.68 -9.13
N TRP A 95 -11.27 10.61 -7.80
CA TRP A 95 -10.56 11.60 -6.98
C TRP A 95 -9.04 11.59 -7.23
N HIS A 96 -8.46 10.44 -7.61
CA HIS A 96 -7.05 10.35 -7.95
C HIS A 96 -6.72 10.88 -9.36
N GLY A 97 -7.69 10.91 -10.28
CA GLY A 97 -7.49 11.50 -11.61
C GLY A 97 -8.56 11.10 -12.62
N ALA A 98 -8.59 11.80 -13.76
CA ALA A 98 -9.60 11.61 -14.81
C ALA A 98 -9.31 10.41 -15.75
N ASN A 99 -8.25 9.64 -15.49
CA ASN A 99 -7.87 8.50 -16.32
C ASN A 99 -8.78 7.28 -16.08
N TYR A 100 -9.15 6.57 -17.15
CA TYR A 100 -9.90 5.31 -17.06
C TYR A 100 -9.20 4.25 -16.21
N THR A 101 -7.87 4.29 -16.10
CA THR A 101 -7.13 3.38 -15.24
C THR A 101 -7.53 3.49 -13.77
N PHE A 102 -7.82 4.70 -13.28
CA PHE A 102 -8.30 4.91 -11.90
C PHE A 102 -9.73 4.43 -11.68
N ILE A 103 -10.58 4.52 -12.71
CA ILE A 103 -11.94 3.95 -12.66
C ILE A 103 -11.86 2.43 -12.53
N VAL A 104 -10.99 1.78 -13.30
CA VAL A 104 -10.78 0.33 -13.21
C VAL A 104 -10.21 -0.05 -11.84
N TRP A 105 -9.19 0.67 -11.37
CA TRP A 105 -8.62 0.47 -10.04
C TRP A 105 -9.68 0.58 -8.92
N GLY A 106 -10.49 1.64 -8.94
CA GLY A 106 -11.59 1.85 -8.01
C GLY A 106 -12.64 0.74 -8.11
N GLY A 107 -13.06 0.40 -9.32
CA GLY A 107 -14.01 -0.70 -9.56
C GLY A 107 -13.53 -2.04 -8.99
N LEU A 108 -12.26 -2.38 -9.18
CA LEU A 108 -11.66 -3.60 -8.63
C LEU A 108 -11.71 -3.62 -7.09
N HIS A 109 -11.35 -2.52 -6.43
CA HIS A 109 -11.44 -2.42 -4.97
C HIS A 109 -12.88 -2.47 -4.45
N GLY A 110 -13.82 -1.79 -5.13
CA GLY A 110 -15.24 -1.83 -4.80
C GLY A 110 -15.82 -3.24 -4.89
N LEU A 111 -15.50 -3.98 -5.96
CA LEU A 111 -15.89 -5.37 -6.14
C LEU A 111 -15.27 -6.28 -5.06
N ALA A 112 -14.00 -6.09 -4.74
CA ALA A 112 -13.31 -6.89 -3.73
C ALA A 112 -13.89 -6.68 -2.32
N LEU A 113 -14.30 -5.46 -1.96
CA LEU A 113 -15.00 -5.19 -0.70
C LEU A 113 -16.41 -5.77 -0.71
N GLY A 114 -17.10 -5.71 -1.84
CA GLY A 114 -18.37 -6.42 -2.02
C GLY A 114 -18.24 -7.93 -1.80
N TRP A 115 -17.19 -8.52 -2.37
CA TRP A 115 -16.84 -9.92 -2.15
C TRP A 115 -16.51 -10.21 -0.68
N ASP A 116 -15.80 -9.30 0.02
CA ASP A 116 -15.53 -9.44 1.44
C ASP A 116 -16.82 -9.55 2.26
N VAL A 117 -17.87 -8.79 1.90
CA VAL A 117 -19.20 -8.87 2.53
C VAL A 117 -19.85 -10.23 2.28
N PHE A 118 -19.95 -10.67 1.01
CA PHE A 118 -20.60 -11.94 0.66
C PHE A 118 -19.87 -13.16 1.24
N SER A 119 -18.54 -13.15 1.17
CA SER A 119 -17.71 -14.27 1.59
C SER A 119 -17.53 -14.37 3.11
N PHE A 120 -17.98 -13.38 3.89
CA PHE A 120 -17.73 -13.29 5.34
C PHE A 120 -18.08 -14.58 6.11
N ARG A 121 -19.28 -15.14 5.88
CA ARG A 121 -19.74 -16.36 6.57
C ARG A 121 -18.89 -17.57 6.19
N THR A 122 -18.55 -17.73 4.92
CA THR A 122 -17.72 -18.81 4.41
C THR A 122 -16.30 -18.71 4.94
N ARG A 123 -15.69 -17.52 4.90
CA ARG A 123 -14.35 -17.27 5.45
C ARG A 123 -14.28 -17.58 6.95
N LYS A 124 -15.31 -17.20 7.72
CA LYS A 124 -15.40 -17.55 9.16
C LYS A 124 -15.46 -19.06 9.39
N LYS A 125 -16.21 -19.80 8.57
CA LYS A 125 -16.27 -21.28 8.64
C LYS A 125 -14.92 -21.93 8.31
N VAL A 126 -14.26 -21.48 7.23
CA VAL A 126 -12.94 -21.97 6.81
C VAL A 126 -11.88 -21.68 7.88
N LYS A 127 -11.84 -20.45 8.40
CA LYS A 127 -10.92 -20.05 9.46
C LYS A 127 -11.02 -20.92 10.71
N ARG A 128 -12.23 -21.38 11.05
CA ARG A 128 -12.45 -22.26 12.22
C ARG A 128 -11.98 -23.71 11.98
N LYS A 129 -11.97 -24.17 10.73
CA LYS A 129 -11.60 -25.55 10.37
C LYS A 129 -10.12 -25.71 10.03
N MET A 130 -9.46 -24.64 9.63
CA MET A 130 -8.08 -24.67 9.15
C MET A 130 -7.09 -24.24 10.24
N ASN A 131 -5.84 -24.69 10.13
CA ASN A 131 -4.77 -24.20 11.00
C ASN A 131 -4.68 -22.65 10.90
N PRO A 132 -4.64 -21.91 12.03
CA PRO A 132 -4.62 -20.45 12.01
C PRO A 132 -3.44 -19.84 11.24
N GLY A 133 -2.25 -20.43 11.34
CA GLY A 133 -1.06 -19.97 10.64
C GLY A 133 -1.21 -20.13 9.13
N LEU A 134 -1.67 -21.31 8.69
CA LEU A 134 -1.91 -21.59 7.28
C LEU A 134 -3.02 -20.69 6.70
N TYR A 135 -4.09 -20.45 7.47
CA TYR A 135 -5.16 -19.54 7.07
C TYR A 135 -4.68 -18.13 6.88
N ASN A 136 -3.92 -17.61 7.85
CA ASN A 136 -3.39 -16.26 7.76
C ASN A 136 -2.41 -16.14 6.60
N PHE A 137 -1.54 -17.13 6.37
CA PHE A 137 -0.60 -17.13 5.25
C PHE A 137 -1.32 -17.05 3.91
N PHE A 138 -2.28 -17.94 3.64
CA PHE A 138 -3.02 -17.91 2.37
C PHE A 138 -3.90 -16.66 2.22
N SER A 139 -4.54 -16.21 3.29
CA SER A 139 -5.35 -14.98 3.25
C SER A 139 -4.49 -13.75 2.95
N TRP A 140 -3.30 -13.68 3.56
CA TRP A 140 -2.30 -12.66 3.27
C TRP A 140 -1.84 -12.73 1.81
N CYS A 141 -1.42 -13.91 1.32
CA CYS A 141 -0.99 -14.09 -0.07
C CYS A 141 -2.05 -13.64 -1.08
N ILE A 142 -3.31 -14.06 -0.89
CA ILE A 142 -4.42 -13.68 -1.79
C ILE A 142 -4.64 -12.16 -1.75
N THR A 143 -4.65 -11.56 -0.56
CA THR A 143 -4.80 -10.11 -0.39
C THR A 143 -3.65 -9.38 -1.08
N MET A 144 -2.42 -9.84 -0.88
CA MET A 144 -1.23 -9.23 -1.45
C MET A 144 -1.21 -9.28 -2.97
N VAL A 145 -1.48 -10.44 -3.55
CA VAL A 145 -1.55 -10.59 -5.00
C VAL A 145 -2.61 -9.65 -5.58
N PHE A 146 -3.77 -9.54 -4.93
CA PHE A 146 -4.81 -8.61 -5.34
C PHE A 146 -4.36 -7.14 -5.27
N ILE A 147 -3.77 -6.70 -4.16
CA ILE A 147 -3.29 -5.31 -4.00
C ILE A 147 -2.19 -4.98 -5.02
N VAL A 148 -1.20 -5.87 -5.21
CA VAL A 148 -0.14 -5.68 -6.21
C VAL A 148 -0.72 -5.63 -7.62
N PHE A 149 -1.74 -6.45 -7.91
CA PHE A 149 -2.42 -6.44 -9.18
C PHE A 149 -3.16 -5.13 -9.44
N THR A 150 -3.90 -4.59 -8.45
CA THR A 150 -4.59 -3.30 -8.63
C THR A 150 -3.61 -2.17 -8.84
N TRP A 151 -2.44 -2.19 -8.19
CA TRP A 151 -1.40 -1.18 -8.40
C TRP A 151 -0.89 -1.07 -9.85
N ILE A 152 -1.05 -2.10 -10.67
CA ILE A 152 -0.74 -2.01 -12.11
C ILE A 152 -1.59 -0.93 -12.78
N PHE A 153 -2.89 -0.90 -12.49
CA PHE A 153 -3.81 0.09 -13.04
C PHE A 153 -3.54 1.47 -12.46
N PHE A 154 -3.23 1.56 -11.17
CA PHE A 154 -2.92 2.84 -10.53
C PHE A 154 -1.66 3.50 -11.10
N ARG A 155 -0.65 2.71 -11.49
CA ARG A 155 0.61 3.21 -12.06
C ARG A 155 0.55 3.51 -13.55
N ALA A 156 -0.26 2.77 -14.29
CA ALA A 156 -0.27 2.82 -15.75
C ALA A 156 -0.79 4.17 -16.26
N GLU A 157 -0.12 4.70 -17.28
CA GLU A 157 -0.46 5.95 -17.96
C GLU A 157 -1.77 5.85 -18.75
N ASN A 158 -2.16 4.65 -19.16
CA ASN A 158 -3.41 4.40 -19.86
C ASN A 158 -3.78 2.91 -19.79
N LEU A 159 -5.01 2.60 -20.19
CA LEU A 159 -5.55 1.24 -20.11
C LEU A 159 -4.78 0.26 -21.02
N HIS A 160 -4.27 0.72 -22.17
CA HIS A 160 -3.49 -0.14 -23.06
C HIS A 160 -2.18 -0.58 -22.39
N GLN A 161 -1.47 0.34 -21.74
CA GLN A 161 -0.26 0.03 -20.96
C GLN A 161 -0.57 -0.92 -19.79
N ALA A 162 -1.68 -0.69 -19.07
CA ALA A 162 -2.12 -1.59 -18.00
C ALA A 162 -2.37 -3.02 -18.49
N ILE A 163 -3.06 -3.18 -19.62
CA ILE A 163 -3.32 -4.48 -20.24
C ILE A 163 -2.01 -5.15 -20.68
N ASN A 164 -1.07 -4.39 -21.24
CA ASN A 164 0.26 -4.91 -21.60
C ASN A 164 1.04 -5.42 -20.39
N TYR A 165 0.95 -4.74 -19.24
CA TYR A 165 1.53 -5.24 -18.00
C TYR A 165 0.87 -6.54 -17.53
N VAL A 166 -0.46 -6.63 -17.62
CA VAL A 166 -1.22 -7.83 -17.23
C VAL A 166 -0.90 -9.01 -18.15
N SER A 167 -0.86 -8.82 -19.46
CA SER A 167 -0.53 -9.88 -20.43
C SER A 167 0.91 -10.38 -20.22
N GLY A 168 1.84 -9.50 -19.88
CA GLY A 168 3.22 -9.85 -19.55
C GLY A 168 3.36 -10.78 -18.34
N ILE A 169 2.38 -10.82 -17.42
CA ILE A 169 2.39 -11.76 -16.27
C ILE A 169 2.32 -13.21 -16.74
N PHE A 170 1.63 -13.48 -17.85
CA PHE A 170 1.45 -14.82 -18.41
C PHE A 170 2.53 -15.21 -19.43
N SER A 171 3.56 -14.37 -19.59
CA SER A 171 4.65 -14.63 -20.54
C SER A 171 5.79 -15.45 -19.91
N ASN A 172 6.60 -16.09 -20.75
CA ASN A 172 7.76 -16.87 -20.31
C ASN A 172 8.84 -16.02 -19.60
N SER A 173 8.79 -14.68 -19.74
CA SER A 173 9.68 -13.78 -18.99
C SER A 173 9.35 -13.70 -17.50
N LEU A 174 8.31 -14.38 -17.02
CA LEU A 174 7.97 -14.45 -15.60
C LEU A 174 9.10 -15.04 -14.76
N PHE A 175 9.85 -15.99 -15.32
CA PHE A 175 10.93 -16.71 -14.65
C PHE A 175 12.32 -16.17 -15.03
N SER A 176 12.41 -15.14 -15.86
CA SER A 176 13.67 -14.50 -16.17
C SER A 176 13.98 -13.38 -15.18
N ILE A 177 15.24 -13.28 -14.76
CA ILE A 177 15.71 -12.15 -13.96
C ILE A 177 16.00 -11.02 -14.95
N PRO A 178 15.29 -9.87 -14.87
CA PRO A 178 15.58 -8.76 -15.76
C PRO A 178 16.96 -8.20 -15.44
N TYR A 179 17.76 -8.00 -16.48
CA TYR A 179 19.01 -7.25 -16.40
C TYR A 179 18.70 -5.79 -16.79
N ILE A 180 18.94 -4.86 -15.87
CA ILE A 180 18.97 -3.44 -16.19
C ILE A 180 20.41 -3.10 -16.49
N ILE A 181 20.68 -2.73 -17.74
CA ILE A 181 21.97 -2.19 -18.16
C ILE A 181 21.86 -0.68 -17.96
N GLU A 182 22.65 -0.12 -17.06
CA GLU A 182 22.74 1.33 -16.89
C GLU A 182 23.45 1.91 -18.12
N GLU A 183 22.76 2.76 -18.89
CA GLU A 183 23.25 3.27 -20.18
C GLU A 183 24.55 4.08 -20.05
N GLU A 184 24.78 4.77 -18.93
CA GLU A 184 25.97 5.60 -18.72
C GLU A 184 27.20 4.81 -18.26
N THR A 185 27.03 3.73 -17.50
CA THR A 185 28.14 2.99 -16.88
C THR A 185 28.40 1.63 -17.52
N GLY A 186 27.47 1.14 -18.35
CA GLY A 186 27.47 -0.21 -18.89
C GLY A 186 27.38 -1.30 -17.82
N LEU A 187 27.18 -0.92 -16.55
CA LEU A 187 27.14 -1.83 -15.43
C LEU A 187 25.76 -2.49 -15.38
N SER A 188 25.76 -3.82 -15.25
CA SER A 188 24.52 -4.51 -14.89
C SER A 188 24.21 -4.18 -13.43
N ILE A 189 23.25 -3.28 -13.20
CA ILE A 189 22.73 -3.06 -11.85
C ILE A 189 21.90 -4.29 -11.54
N LEU A 190 22.53 -5.22 -10.84
CA LEU A 190 21.89 -6.44 -10.38
C LEU A 190 20.66 -6.06 -9.54
N PRO A 191 19.48 -6.64 -9.80
CA PRO A 191 18.32 -6.55 -8.90
C PRO A 191 18.63 -7.05 -7.47
N LYS A 192 19.83 -7.58 -7.20
CA LYS A 192 20.32 -7.95 -5.87
C LYS A 192 20.32 -6.80 -4.86
N LEU A 193 20.77 -5.59 -5.23
CA LEU A 193 20.74 -4.44 -4.31
C LEU A 193 19.29 -4.10 -3.95
N PHE A 194 18.40 -4.11 -4.94
CA PHE A 194 16.98 -3.89 -4.68
C PHE A 194 16.36 -4.99 -3.83
N ILE A 195 16.64 -6.27 -4.10
CA ILE A 195 16.17 -7.39 -3.28
C ILE A 195 16.69 -7.25 -1.84
N LEU A 196 17.95 -6.82 -1.65
CA LEU A 196 18.50 -6.55 -0.33
C LEU A 196 17.74 -5.42 0.38
N LEU A 197 17.47 -4.30 -0.31
CA LEU A 197 16.69 -3.19 0.22
C LEU A 197 15.25 -3.60 0.53
N LEU A 198 14.63 -4.41 -0.32
CA LEU A 198 13.29 -4.96 -0.12
C LEU A 198 13.24 -5.87 1.12
N CYS A 199 14.20 -6.78 1.26
CA CYS A 199 14.33 -7.63 2.43
C CYS A 199 14.53 -6.77 3.69
N GLY A 200 15.42 -5.77 3.63
CA GLY A 200 15.64 -4.81 4.72
C GLY A 200 14.36 -4.07 5.10
N PHE A 201 13.63 -3.55 4.11
CA PHE A 201 12.34 -2.88 4.29
C PHE A 201 11.31 -3.78 4.97
N ILE A 202 11.16 -5.02 4.51
CA ILE A 202 10.21 -6.00 5.10
C ILE A 202 10.61 -6.32 6.54
N ILE A 203 11.90 -6.50 6.84
CA ILE A 203 12.39 -6.76 8.19
C ILE A 203 12.10 -5.58 9.12
N VAL A 204 12.39 -4.36 8.66
CA VAL A 204 12.14 -3.11 9.39
C VAL A 204 10.65 -2.98 9.70
N GLU A 205 9.78 -3.10 8.71
CA GLU A 205 8.32 -3.07 8.90
C GLU A 205 7.85 -4.18 9.84
N TRP A 206 8.38 -5.39 9.70
CA TRP A 206 8.03 -6.51 10.59
C TRP A 206 8.37 -6.20 12.05
N ILE A 207 9.56 -5.66 12.33
CA ILE A 207 9.98 -5.30 13.68
C ILE A 207 9.14 -4.13 14.20
N GLY A 208 8.90 -3.13 13.35
CA GLY A 208 8.16 -1.90 13.67
C GLY A 208 6.66 -2.09 13.86
N ARG A 209 6.06 -3.17 13.34
CA ARG A 209 4.59 -3.31 13.22
C ARG A 209 3.75 -3.18 14.49
N LYS A 210 4.35 -3.38 15.65
CA LYS A 210 3.67 -3.27 16.96
C LYS A 210 3.81 -1.88 17.59
N GLN A 211 4.62 -1.03 17.01
CA GLN A 211 4.97 0.27 17.56
C GLN A 211 4.32 1.39 16.77
N GLN A 212 4.32 2.56 17.40
CA GLN A 212 3.82 3.76 16.78
C GLN A 212 4.69 4.20 15.60
N HIS A 213 5.99 4.08 15.68
CA HIS A 213 6.89 4.35 14.57
C HIS A 213 8.14 3.51 14.77
N ILE A 214 8.92 3.30 13.71
CA ILE A 214 10.09 2.41 13.75
C ILE A 214 11.08 2.81 14.86
N LEU A 215 11.30 4.12 15.04
CA LEU A 215 12.22 4.64 16.04
C LEU A 215 11.72 4.43 17.48
N ALA A 216 10.41 4.29 17.72
CA ALA A 216 9.88 4.05 19.07
C ALA A 216 10.43 2.74 19.65
N TYR A 217 10.61 1.71 18.81
CA TYR A 217 11.23 0.46 19.25
C TYR A 217 12.68 0.65 19.70
N ILE A 218 13.42 1.50 18.97
CA ILE A 218 14.83 1.81 19.21
C ILE A 218 14.96 2.68 20.46
N ASP A 219 14.11 3.70 20.59
CA ASP A 219 14.11 4.65 21.71
C ASP A 219 13.85 3.97 23.05
N LEU A 220 13.01 2.94 23.05
CA LEU A 220 12.68 2.16 24.25
C LEU A 220 13.78 1.17 24.66
N LYS A 221 14.64 0.71 23.74
CA LYS A 221 15.55 -0.42 23.99
C LYS A 221 17.04 -0.09 23.90
N TRP A 222 17.42 0.91 23.11
CA TRP A 222 18.83 1.18 22.82
C TRP A 222 19.43 2.16 23.83
N LYS A 223 20.72 1.94 24.16
CA LYS A 223 21.50 2.89 24.97
C LYS A 223 21.68 4.23 24.22
N LYS A 224 21.97 5.31 24.96
CA LYS A 224 22.05 6.68 24.41
C LYS A 224 23.00 6.82 23.21
N LEU A 225 24.21 6.26 23.30
CA LEU A 225 25.24 6.39 22.25
C LEU A 225 24.82 5.79 20.90
N PRO A 226 24.45 4.50 20.79
CA PRO A 226 24.04 3.93 19.51
C PRO A 226 22.77 4.58 18.94
N ARG A 227 21.88 5.09 19.80
CA ARG A 227 20.70 5.85 19.37
C ARG A 227 21.06 7.17 18.68
N TYR A 228 21.95 7.97 19.28
CA TYR A 228 22.39 9.22 18.66
C TYR A 228 23.21 8.97 17.39
N ALA A 229 24.06 7.94 17.38
CA ALA A 229 24.78 7.55 16.17
C ALA A 229 23.83 7.24 15.01
N LEU A 230 22.72 6.52 15.27
CA LEU A 230 21.69 6.26 14.26
C LEU A 230 21.03 7.56 13.75
N TYR A 231 20.65 8.47 14.64
CA TYR A 231 20.03 9.73 14.22
C TYR A 231 20.96 10.59 13.37
N TYR A 232 22.24 10.72 13.75
CA TYR A 232 23.22 11.44 12.95
C TYR A 232 23.46 10.75 11.60
N ALA A 233 23.53 9.42 11.57
CA ALA A 233 23.64 8.67 10.32
C ALA A 233 22.42 8.92 9.40
N MET A 234 21.20 8.94 9.94
CA MET A 234 20.00 9.27 9.17
C MET A 234 20.04 10.69 8.62
N ILE A 235 20.45 11.69 9.42
CA ILE A 235 20.60 13.08 8.97
C ILE A 235 21.63 13.17 7.86
N LEU A 236 22.80 12.54 8.02
CA LEU A 236 23.85 12.53 6.99
C LEU A 236 23.38 11.87 5.70
N LEU A 237 22.64 10.76 5.78
CA LEU A 237 22.04 10.11 4.61
C LEU A 237 21.05 11.03 3.90
N ILE A 238 20.16 11.71 4.65
CA ILE A 238 19.20 12.66 4.07
C ILE A 238 19.94 13.79 3.35
N LEU A 239 20.99 14.35 3.95
CA LEU A 239 21.79 15.41 3.33
C LEU A 239 22.57 14.93 2.10
N TRP A 240 23.10 13.70 2.15
CA TRP A 240 23.85 13.10 1.03
C TRP A 240 22.95 12.82 -0.17
N TYR A 241 21.73 12.33 0.06
CA TYR A 241 20.78 11.95 -1.00
C TYR A 241 19.78 13.05 -1.38
N GLY A 242 19.74 14.19 -0.67
CA GLY A 242 18.81 15.29 -0.90
C GLY A 242 19.09 16.19 -2.11
N GLY A 243 19.99 15.79 -3.02
CA GLY A 243 20.58 16.68 -4.02
C GLY A 243 19.72 17.01 -5.27
N LYS A 244 18.71 16.20 -5.63
CA LYS A 244 17.82 16.50 -6.75
C LYS A 244 16.38 16.59 -6.27
N GLU A 245 15.68 17.66 -6.64
CA GLU A 245 14.25 17.78 -6.39
C GLU A 245 13.52 16.62 -7.08
N GLN A 246 12.83 15.80 -6.28
CA GLN A 246 11.91 14.79 -6.76
C GLN A 246 10.53 15.10 -6.21
N GLN A 247 9.52 15.08 -7.09
CA GLN A 247 8.14 15.17 -6.66
C GLN A 247 7.71 13.83 -6.06
N PHE A 248 7.07 13.86 -4.89
CA PHE A 248 6.39 12.69 -4.34
C PHE A 248 5.42 12.14 -5.37
N ILE A 249 5.30 10.81 -5.43
CA ILE A 249 4.38 10.10 -6.33
C ILE A 249 2.95 10.62 -6.14
N TYR A 250 2.60 10.99 -4.90
CA TYR A 250 1.32 11.61 -4.56
C TYR A 250 0.94 12.81 -5.43
N PHE A 251 1.91 13.59 -5.94
CA PHE A 251 1.67 14.78 -6.77
C PHE A 251 1.75 14.53 -8.27
N GLN A 252 1.96 13.28 -8.70
CA GLN A 252 2.17 12.94 -10.12
C GLN A 252 0.90 12.40 -10.81
N PHE A 253 -0.25 12.44 -10.13
CA PHE A 253 -1.53 11.94 -10.62
C PHE A 253 -2.49 13.07 -11.01
#